data_AF-A0A2T2UMC5-F1
#
_entry.id   AF-A0A2T2UMC5-F1
#
_cell.length_a   1.000
_cell.length_b   1.000
_cell.length_c   1.000
_cell.angle_alpha   90.00
_cell.angle_beta   90.00
_cell.angle_gamma   90.00
#
_symmetry.space_group_name_H-M   'P 1'
#
loop_
_entity.id
_entity.type
_entity.pdbx_description
1 polymer ?
#
loop_
_entity_poly.entity_id
_entity_poly.type
_entity_poly.pdbx_seq_one_letter_code
_entity_poly.pdbx_strand_id
1 'polypeptide(L)' 'MRTMTITLLGLVLSYGAIVGLAFAFQDQLLFQPSSRLLATPDDAGMPYETVHLDTEDGETLHGWWIPAPDVSRGTLLFFH' A
#
# COMPACT_ATOMS: atom_id res chain seq x y z
N MET A 1 46.00 -10.04 10.52
CA MET A 1 45.58 -8.66 10.19
C MET A 1 45.07 -8.53 8.75
N ARG A 2 45.86 -8.87 7.71
CA ARG A 2 45.46 -8.79 6.29
C ARG A 2 44.12 -9.48 5.95
N THR A 3 43.93 -10.73 6.40
CA THR A 3 42.68 -11.49 6.15
C THR A 3 41.46 -10.83 6.79
N MET A 4 41.62 -10.32 8.02
CA MET A 4 40.54 -9.64 8.75
C MET A 4 40.10 -8.34 8.06
N THR A 5 41.05 -7.56 7.53
CA THR A 5 40.75 -6.35 6.75
C THR A 5 40.01 -6.67 5.45
N ILE A 6 40.42 -7.73 4.73
CA ILE A 6 39.75 -8.16 3.50
C ILE A 6 38.32 -8.62 3.80
N THR A 7 38.12 -9.40 4.86
CA THR A 7 36.79 -9.84 5.29
C THR A 7 35.90 -8.65 5.64
N LEU A 8 36.40 -7.68 6.41
CA LEU A 8 35.64 -6.48 6.77
C LEU A 8 35.28 -5.63 5.55
N LEU A 9 36.22 -5.42 4.62
CA LEU A 9 35.95 -4.68 3.39
C LEU A 9 34.90 -5.40 2.53
N GLY A 10 35.00 -6.73 2.42
CA GLY A 10 34.01 -7.55 1.74
C GLY A 10 32.62 -7.40 2.34
N LEU A 11 32.50 -7.43 3.67
CA LEU A 11 31.23 -7.23 4.37
C LEU A 11 30.65 -5.84 4.11
N VAL A 12 31.45 -4.78 4.20
CA VAL A 12 31.00 -3.41 3.92
C VAL A 12 30.53 -3.26 2.47
N LEU A 13 31.28 -3.79 1.51
CA LEU A 13 30.91 -3.73 0.09
C LEU A 13 29.62 -4.52 -0.17
N SER A 14 29.48 -5.71 0.39
CA SER A 14 28.28 -6.53 0.24
C SER A 14 27.04 -5.86 0.84
N TYR A 15 27.16 -5.29 2.04
CA TYR A 15 26.07 -4.55 2.68
C TYR A 15 25.70 -3.30 1.88
N GLY A 16 26.69 -2.53 1.42
CA GLY A 16 26.46 -1.36 0.58
C GLY A 16 25.76 -1.70 -0.74
N ALA A 17 26.12 -2.83 -1.36
CA ALA A 17 25.45 -3.31 -2.56
C ALA A 17 23.98 -3.68 -2.28
N ILE A 18 23.69 -4.37 -1.18
CA ILE A 18 22.34 -4.73 -0.77
C ILE A 18 21.49 -3.48 -0.54
N VAL A 19 22.00 -2.51 0.23
CA VAL A 19 21.28 -1.26 0.50
C VAL A 19 21.08 -0.44 -0.77
N GLY A 20 22.10 -0.37 -1.64
CA GLY A 20 22.01 0.32 -2.92
C GLY A 20 20.96 -0.29 -3.84
N LEU A 21 20.90 -1.62 -3.92
CA LEU A 21 19.86 -2.33 -4.66
C LEU A 21 18.48 -2.10 -4.04
N ALA A 22 18.34 -2.24 -2.71
CA ALA A 22 17.08 -1.98 -2.03
C ALA A 22 16.58 -0.55 -2.29
N PHE A 23 17.46 0.45 -2.24
CA PHE A 23 17.12 1.85 -2.53
C PHE A 23 16.68 2.05 -3.98
N ALA A 24 17.40 1.44 -4.94
CA ALA A 24 17.08 1.57 -6.36
C ALA A 24 15.78 0.87 -6.77
N PHE A 25 15.39 -0.18 -6.05
CA PHE A 25 14.22 -1.01 -6.36
C PHE A 25 13.11 -0.94 -5.32
N GLN A 26 13.18 0.01 -4.37
CA GLN A 26 12.23 0.09 -3.25
C GLN A 26 10.77 0.20 -3.72
N ASP A 27 10.50 0.89 -4.84
CA ASP A 27 9.15 1.04 -5.38
C ASP A 27 8.53 -0.31 -5.74
N GLN A 28 9.33 -1.27 -6.20
CA GLN A 28 8.88 -2.63 -6.53
C GLN A 28 8.72 -3.52 -5.29
N LEU A 29 9.25 -3.09 -4.14
CA LEU A 29 9.10 -3.78 -2.86
C LEU A 29 7.84 -3.33 -2.10
N LEU A 30 7.19 -2.25 -2.55
CA LEU A 30 5.93 -1.74 -2.00
C LEU A 30 4.71 -2.34 -2.69
N PHE A 31 3.55 -2.20 -2.06
CA PHE A 31 2.28 -2.62 -2.63
C PHE A 31 2.03 -1.88 -3.95
N GLN A 32 1.90 -2.64 -5.03
CA GLN A 32 1.59 -2.10 -6.35
C GLN A 32 0.07 -2.02 -6.52
N PRO A 33 -0.46 -0.88 -7.02
CA PRO A 33 -1.88 -0.78 -7.32
C PRO A 33 -2.26 -1.88 -8.32
N SER A 34 -3.28 -2.66 -7.96
CA SER A 34 -3.82 -3.72 -8.81
C SER A 34 -5.25 -3.37 -9.19
N SER A 35 -5.60 -3.55 -10.45
CA SER A 35 -6.99 -3.46 -10.92
C SER A 35 -7.83 -4.67 -10.48
N ARG A 36 -7.20 -5.70 -9.90
CA ARG A 36 -7.91 -6.88 -9.42
C ARG A 36 -8.59 -6.57 -8.09
N LEU A 37 -9.91 -6.60 -8.10
CA LEU A 37 -10.71 -6.59 -6.88
C LEU A 37 -10.63 -7.96 -6.22
N LEU A 38 -9.96 -8.04 -5.07
CA LEU A 38 -9.72 -9.31 -4.34
C LEU A 38 -10.83 -9.63 -3.33
N ALA A 39 -11.49 -8.61 -2.79
CA ALA A 39 -12.55 -8.73 -1.82
C ALA A 39 -13.46 -7.50 -1.89
N THR A 40 -14.68 -7.67 -1.41
CA THR A 40 -15.72 -6.65 -1.27
C THR A 40 -16.24 -6.63 0.16
N PRO A 41 -16.92 -5.56 0.61
CA PRO A 41 -17.54 -5.55 1.93
C PRO A 41 -18.58 -6.67 2.13
N ASP A 42 -19.21 -7.15 1.05
CA ASP A 42 -20.18 -8.26 1.10
C ASP A 42 -19.52 -9.60 1.51
N ASP A 43 -18.22 -9.80 1.22
CA ASP A 43 -17.47 -10.97 1.72
C ASP A 43 -17.37 -11.00 3.25
N ALA A 44 -17.54 -9.85 3.90
CA ALA A 44 -17.62 -9.70 5.35
C ALA A 44 -19.08 -9.56 5.86
N GLY A 45 -20.07 -9.76 5.00
CA GLY A 45 -21.50 -9.61 5.32
C GLY A 45 -21.93 -8.17 5.56
N MET A 46 -21.20 -7.18 5.02
CA MET A 46 -21.54 -5.76 5.13
C MET A 46 -22.26 -5.30 3.85
N PRO A 47 -23.56 -4.95 3.93
CA PRO A 47 -24.25 -4.33 2.80
C PRO A 47 -23.53 -3.05 2.39
N TYR A 48 -23.34 -2.85 1.10
CA TYR A 48 -22.66 -1.68 0.58
C TYR A 48 -23.22 -1.25 -0.76
N GLU A 49 -22.99 0.01 -1.11
CA GLU A 49 -23.26 0.58 -2.43
C GLU A 49 -21.95 1.04 -3.05
N THR A 50 -21.76 0.77 -4.35
CA THR A 50 -20.63 1.35 -5.09
C THR A 50 -20.89 2.82 -5.34
N VAL A 51 -19.94 3.67 -4.98
CA VAL A 51 -19.98 5.11 -5.23
C VAL A 51 -18.76 5.54 -6.05
N HIS A 52 -18.94 6.58 -6.85
CA HIS A 52 -17.88 7.23 -7.60
C HIS A 52 -17.85 8.70 -7.19
N LEU A 53 -16.67 9.19 -6.82
CA LEU A 53 -16.46 10.57 -6.36
C LEU A 53 -15.57 11.28 -7.37
N ASP A 54 -16.11 12.32 -8.01
CA ASP A 54 -15.33 13.17 -8.90
C ASP A 54 -14.54 14.18 -8.08
N THR A 55 -13.26 14.35 -8.39
CA THR A 55 -12.35 15.29 -7.72
C THR A 55 -12.13 16.53 -8.60
N GLU A 56 -11.71 17.65 -7.98
CA GLU A 56 -11.49 18.90 -8.71
C GLU A 56 -10.36 18.81 -9.75
N ASP A 57 -9.41 17.89 -9.58
CA ASP A 57 -8.33 17.61 -10.52
C ASP A 57 -8.73 16.65 -11.66
N GLY A 58 -10.00 16.23 -11.71
CA GLY A 58 -10.56 15.44 -12.82
C GLY A 58 -10.38 13.93 -12.67
N GLU A 59 -9.97 13.45 -11.50
CA GLU A 59 -9.94 12.02 -11.18
C GLU A 59 -11.31 11.54 -10.67
N THR A 60 -11.59 10.25 -10.86
CA THR A 60 -12.80 9.61 -10.33
C THR A 60 -12.40 8.52 -9.34
N LEU A 61 -12.69 8.74 -8.06
CA LEU A 61 -12.40 7.79 -7.00
C LEU A 61 -13.55 6.78 -6.88
N HIS A 62 -13.25 5.50 -7.08
CA HIS A 62 -14.17 4.42 -6.77
C HIS A 62 -14.13 4.10 -5.27
N GLY A 63 -15.29 3.98 -4.63
CA GLY A 63 -15.41 3.66 -3.23
C GLY A 63 -16.64 2.82 -2.89
N TRP A 64 -16.73 2.44 -1.62
CA TRP A 64 -17.87 1.75 -1.06
C TRP A 64 -18.56 2.60 0.00
N TRP A 65 -19.85 2.84 -0.19
CA TRP A 65 -20.72 3.40 0.83
C TRP A 65 -21.31 2.26 1.66
N ILE A 66 -21.01 2.24 2.96
CA ILE A 66 -21.53 1.23 3.89
C ILE A 66 -22.53 1.93 4.80
N PRO A 67 -23.86 1.77 4.59
CA PRO A 67 -24.85 2.44 5.41
C PRO A 67 -24.85 1.87 6.83
N ALA A 68 -24.95 2.76 7.81
CA ALA A 68 -25.22 2.33 9.19
C ALA A 68 -26.63 1.72 9.28
N PRO A 69 -26.82 0.61 10.01
CA PRO A 69 -28.13 -0.03 10.13
C PRO A 69 -29.15 0.83 10.89
N ASP A 70 -28.70 1.72 11.77
CA ASP A 70 -29.53 2.60 12.61
C ASP A 70 -28.99 4.05 12.61
N VAL A 71 -29.46 4.87 13.55
CA VAL A 71 -29.03 6.27 13.72
C VAL A 71 -27.51 6.35 13.90
N SER A 72 -26.83 6.92 12.90
CA SER A 72 -25.40 7.19 12.95
C SER A 72 -25.12 8.54 13.61
N ARG A 73 -23.97 8.63 14.30
CA ARG A 73 -23.48 9.90 14.87
C ARG A 73 -22.69 10.74 13.87
N GLY A 74 -22.42 10.19 12.69
CA GLY A 74 -21.58 10.78 11.65
C GLY A 74 -21.11 9.74 10.65
N THR A 75 -20.40 10.22 9.64
CA THR A 75 -19.85 9.43 8.53
C THR A 75 -18.33 9.48 8.58
N LEU A 76 -17.67 8.33 8.44
CA LEU A 76 -16.22 8.23 8.28
C LEU A 76 -15.87 8.09 6.79
N LEU A 77 -15.03 8.99 6.28
CA LEU A 77 -14.35 8.82 5.00
C LEU A 77 -12.96 8.23 5.28
N PHE A 78 -12.74 7.00 4.82
CA PHE A 78 -11.49 6.27 5.05
C PHE A 78 -10.69 6.12 3.75
N PHE A 79 -9.42 6.55 3.79
CA PHE A 79 -8.43 6.32 2.75
C PHE A 79 -7.34 5.40 3.31
N HIS A 80 -6.91 4.43 2.52
CA HIS A 80 -5.94 3.41 2.90
C HIS A 80 -4.49 3.91 2.82
#